data_AF-A0A7Y2ZX41-F1
#
_entry.id   AF-A0A7Y2ZX41-F1
#
_cell.length_a   1.000
_cell.length_b   1.000
_cell.length_c   1.000
_cell.angle_alpha   90.00
_cell.angle_beta   90.00
_cell.angle_gamma   90.00
#
_symmetry.space_group_name_H-M   'P 1'
#
loop_
_entity.id
_entity.type
_entity.pdbx_description
1 polymer ?
#
loop_
_entity_poly.entity_id
_entity_poly.type
_entity_poly.pdbx_seq_one_letter_code
_entity_poly.pdbx_strand_id
1 'polypeptide(L)'
;MLPHPIPGLRFGLANIVSLIVLIQYGFKPALTVTLLRSVVSSFIMGTFLSPGFLLSFAAGCVSISVVGTLSLISARFQFFRISPIGLSIAGAFTHNMVQIYLAYLMLFNHPGIFFLIPWLAFGSVILGGFSGFITSE
;
A
#
# COMPACT_ATOMS: atom_id res chain seq x y z
N MET A 1 23.57 -14.74 -1.77
CA MET A 1 23.04 -13.37 -1.62
C MET A 1 22.47 -12.95 -2.96
N LEU A 2 21.17 -13.18 -3.16
CA LEU A 2 20.50 -12.64 -4.34
C LEU A 2 20.51 -11.11 -4.18
N PRO A 3 21.13 -10.35 -5.09
CA PRO A 3 21.09 -8.90 -5.04
C PRO A 3 19.61 -8.53 -5.18
N HIS A 4 18.99 -8.14 -4.06
CA HIS A 4 17.65 -7.59 -4.09
C HIS A 4 17.72 -6.33 -4.95
N PRO A 5 16.92 -6.21 -6.03
CA PRO A 5 17.05 -5.10 -6.96
C PRO A 5 16.97 -3.73 -6.26
N ILE A 6 16.31 -3.66 -5.11
CA ILE A 6 16.30 -2.50 -4.21
C ILE A 6 16.15 -2.99 -2.77
N PRO A 7 17.11 -2.74 -1.85
CA PRO A 7 16.93 -2.99 -0.44
C PRO A 7 15.72 -2.22 0.09
N GLY A 8 14.70 -2.93 0.57
CA GLY A 8 13.48 -2.33 1.12
C GLY A 8 12.26 -2.30 0.16
N LEU A 9 12.41 -2.64 -1.12
CA LEU A 9 11.27 -2.79 -2.01
C LEU A 9 10.63 -4.17 -1.80
N ARG A 10 9.70 -4.25 -0.86
CA ARG A 10 8.82 -5.42 -0.75
C ARG A 10 7.80 -5.33 -1.87
N PHE A 11 7.82 -6.29 -2.80
CA PHE A 11 6.78 -6.41 -3.83
C PHE A 11 5.40 -6.36 -3.17
N GLY A 12 4.46 -5.62 -3.77
CA GLY A 12 3.19 -5.14 -3.18
C GLY A 12 2.24 -6.18 -2.59
N LEU A 13 2.61 -7.46 -2.55
CA LEU A 13 1.97 -8.53 -1.78
C LEU A 13 1.73 -8.16 -0.31
N ALA A 14 2.62 -7.33 0.25
CA ALA A 14 2.54 -6.91 1.64
C ALA A 14 1.26 -6.10 1.98
N ASN A 15 0.57 -5.56 0.98
CA ASN A 15 -0.61 -4.72 1.18
C ASN A 15 -1.96 -5.45 1.07
N ILE A 16 -1.96 -6.74 0.70
CA ILE A 16 -3.19 -7.54 0.55
C ILE A 16 -3.94 -7.62 1.89
N VAL A 17 -3.24 -7.87 2.99
CA VAL A 17 -3.83 -8.00 4.33
C VAL A 17 -4.48 -6.69 4.80
N SER A 18 -3.79 -5.55 4.62
CA SER A 18 -4.31 -4.21 4.94
C SER A 18 -5.67 -3.96 4.28
N LEU A 19 -5.81 -4.49 3.08
CA LEU A 19 -6.89 -4.20 2.16
C LEU A 19 -8.09 -5.13 2.38
N ILE A 20 -7.84 -6.42 2.63
CA ILE A 20 -8.86 -7.36 3.11
C ILE A 20 -9.51 -6.80 4.39
N VAL A 21 -8.69 -6.28 5.31
CA VAL A 21 -9.19 -5.70 6.57
C VAL A 21 -10.00 -4.43 6.31
N LEU A 22 -9.59 -3.61 5.34
CA LEU A 22 -10.32 -2.40 4.96
C LEU A 22 -11.72 -2.70 4.44
N ILE A 23 -11.86 -3.70 3.60
CA ILE A 23 -13.15 -4.05 3.00
C ILE A 23 -14.03 -4.79 4.00
N GLN A 24 -13.50 -5.73 4.78
CA GLN A 24 -14.30 -6.55 5.71
C GLN A 24 -14.61 -5.86 7.03
N TYR A 25 -13.67 -5.08 7.58
CA TYR A 25 -13.77 -4.51 8.92
C TYR A 25 -13.82 -2.97 8.92
N GLY A 26 -13.57 -2.33 7.77
CA GLY A 26 -13.62 -0.89 7.61
C GLY A 26 -12.30 -0.15 7.91
N PHE A 27 -12.36 1.17 7.83
CA PHE A 27 -11.18 2.06 7.87
C PHE A 27 -10.34 1.96 9.15
N LYS A 28 -10.99 2.02 10.32
CA LYS A 28 -10.29 2.00 11.62
C LYS A 28 -9.45 0.74 11.83
N PRO A 29 -10.00 -0.48 11.70
CA PRO A 29 -9.21 -1.69 11.89
C PRO A 29 -8.16 -1.88 10.80
N ALA A 30 -8.40 -1.44 9.57
CA ALA A 30 -7.38 -1.49 8.51
C ALA A 30 -6.16 -0.63 8.81
N LEU A 31 -6.39 0.58 9.34
CA LEU A 31 -5.33 1.45 9.82
C LEU A 31 -4.51 0.74 10.91
N THR A 32 -5.19 0.23 11.93
CA THR A 32 -4.54 -0.47 13.05
C THR A 32 -3.72 -1.67 12.58
N VAL A 33 -4.26 -2.54 11.72
CA VAL A 33 -3.55 -3.71 11.19
C VAL A 33 -2.35 -3.30 10.34
N THR A 34 -2.48 -2.26 9.52
CA THR A 34 -1.37 -1.81 8.67
C THR A 34 -0.21 -1.26 9.50
N LEU A 35 -0.51 -0.48 10.54
CA LEU A 35 0.49 0.08 11.45
C LEU A 35 1.15 -1.01 12.30
N LEU A 36 0.35 -1.91 12.88
CA LEU A 36 0.86 -3.07 13.61
C LEU A 36 1.76 -3.93 12.73
N ARG A 37 1.34 -4.21 11.49
CA ARG A 37 2.13 -4.97 10.52
C ARG A 37 3.46 -4.31 10.23
N SER A 38 3.50 -3.00 10.01
CA SER A 38 4.77 -2.31 9.75
C SER A 38 5.69 -2.34 10.98
N VAL A 39 5.13 -2.13 12.18
CA VAL A 39 5.89 -2.19 13.44
C VAL A 39 6.44 -3.59 13.69
N VAL A 40 5.57 -4.61 13.68
CA VAL A 40 5.94 -6.03 13.90
C VAL A 40 6.96 -6.48 12.87
N SER A 41 6.74 -6.14 11.59
CA SER A 41 7.68 -6.51 10.53
C SER A 41 9.07 -5.89 10.73
N SER A 42 9.16 -4.67 11.24
CA SER A 42 10.45 -4.02 11.49
C SER A 42 11.12 -4.53 12.75
N PHE A 43 10.37 -4.93 13.77
CA PHE A 43 10.89 -5.65 14.93
C PHE A 43 11.50 -7.00 14.54
N ILE A 44 10.78 -7.81 13.75
CA ILE A 44 11.26 -9.13 13.30
C ILE A 44 12.54 -9.00 12.46
N MET A 45 12.63 -7.98 11.61
CA MET A 45 13.81 -7.75 10.79
C MET A 45 14.99 -7.14 11.57
N GLY A 46 14.79 -6.72 12.83
CA GLY A 46 15.76 -5.94 13.58
C GLY A 46 16.01 -4.54 13.00
N THR A 47 15.12 -4.04 12.12
CA THR A 47 15.23 -2.74 11.44
C THR A 47 14.23 -1.73 12.01
N PHE A 48 13.89 -1.86 13.28
CA PHE A 48 13.05 -0.90 14.00
C PHE A 48 13.72 0.50 13.93
N LEU A 49 12.94 1.53 13.56
CA LEU A 49 13.43 2.90 13.26
C LEU A 49 14.39 3.04 12.06
N SER A 50 14.53 2.01 11.23
CA SER A 50 15.27 2.14 9.97
C SER A 50 14.53 3.00 8.94
N PRO A 51 15.23 3.49 7.89
CA PRO A 51 14.58 4.15 6.75
C PRO A 51 13.47 3.30 6.12
N GLY A 52 13.64 1.97 6.08
CA GLY A 52 12.64 1.03 5.56
C GLY A 52 11.35 0.95 6.39
N PHE A 53 11.46 1.13 7.71
CA PHE A 53 10.30 1.26 8.59
C PHE A 53 9.52 2.54 8.29
N LEU A 54 10.20 3.69 8.24
CA LEU A 54 9.59 4.98 7.95
C LEU A 54 8.89 4.98 6.58
N LEU A 55 9.54 4.39 5.59
CA LEU A 55 9.00 4.18 4.24
C LEU A 55 7.66 3.43 4.28
N SER A 56 7.65 2.26 4.93
CA SER A 56 6.45 1.40 4.99
C SER A 56 5.34 2.03 5.82
N PHE A 57 5.71 2.70 6.92
CA PHE A 57 4.77 3.36 7.82
C PHE A 57 4.06 4.53 7.13
N ALA A 58 4.84 5.44 6.53
CA ALA A 58 4.29 6.60 5.83
C ALA A 58 3.46 6.18 4.60
N ALA A 59 3.93 5.22 3.81
CA ALA A 59 3.17 4.67 2.69
C ALA A 59 1.84 4.04 3.14
N GLY A 60 1.83 3.34 4.29
CA GLY A 60 0.62 2.78 4.90
C GLY A 60 -0.39 3.86 5.29
N CYS A 61 0.06 4.88 6.03
CA CYS A 61 -0.76 6.00 6.48
C CYS A 61 -1.41 6.75 5.31
N VAL A 62 -0.62 7.09 4.28
CA VAL A 62 -1.12 7.86 3.13
C VAL A 62 -2.09 7.01 2.31
N SER A 63 -1.75 5.75 2.03
CA SER A 63 -2.63 4.84 1.28
C SER A 63 -3.99 4.71 1.95
N ILE A 64 -4.02 4.42 3.25
CA ILE A 64 -5.28 4.25 3.98
C ILE A 64 -6.07 5.54 3.98
N SER A 65 -5.42 6.69 4.24
CA SER A 65 -6.09 8.00 4.20
C SER A 65 -6.76 8.26 2.85
N VAL A 66 -6.08 7.95 1.74
CA VAL A 66 -6.63 8.09 0.38
C VAL A 66 -7.81 7.15 0.13
N VAL A 67 -7.73 5.87 0.55
CA VAL A 67 -8.86 4.96 0.35
C VAL A 67 -10.03 5.31 1.28
N GLY A 68 -9.75 5.78 2.50
CA GLY A 68 -10.75 6.27 3.43
C GLY A 68 -11.54 7.44 2.87
N THR A 69 -10.85 8.45 2.30
CA THR A 69 -11.51 9.58 1.64
C THR A 69 -12.28 9.15 0.39
N LEU A 70 -11.73 8.26 -0.43
CA LEU A 70 -12.46 7.69 -1.58
C LEU A 70 -13.73 6.94 -1.14
N SER A 71 -13.68 6.18 -0.05
CA SER A 71 -14.85 5.46 0.48
C SER A 71 -15.92 6.42 0.99
N LEU A 72 -15.52 7.52 1.66
CA LEU A 72 -16.44 8.56 2.13
C LEU A 72 -17.10 9.30 0.97
N ILE A 73 -16.33 9.64 -0.06
CA ILE A 73 -16.84 10.27 -1.28
C ILE A 73 -17.82 9.32 -1.98
N SER A 74 -17.47 8.04 -2.09
CA SER A 74 -18.33 7.03 -2.69
C SER A 74 -19.63 6.79 -1.92
N ALA A 75 -19.62 6.94 -0.59
CA ALA A 75 -20.82 6.85 0.24
C ALA A 75 -21.70 8.11 0.10
N ARG A 76 -21.07 9.28 -0.09
CA ARG A 76 -21.75 10.58 -0.16
C ARG A 76 -22.35 10.88 -1.53
N PHE A 77 -21.69 10.46 -2.61
CA PHE A 77 -22.11 10.72 -3.98
C PHE A 77 -22.61 9.44 -4.65
N GLN A 78 -23.93 9.30 -4.79
CA GLN A 78 -24.57 8.15 -5.46
C GLN A 78 -24.06 7.93 -6.91
N PHE A 79 -23.58 8.99 -7.57
CA PHE A 79 -23.03 8.95 -8.94
C PHE A 79 -21.61 8.34 -9.02
N PHE A 80 -20.86 8.34 -7.91
CA PHE A 80 -19.49 7.85 -7.83
C PHE A 80 -19.41 6.64 -6.89
N ARG A 81 -20.19 5.60 -7.18
CA ARG A 81 -20.06 4.32 -6.46
C ARG A 81 -18.80 3.59 -6.92
N ILE A 82 -17.78 3.57 -6.07
CA ILE A 82 -16.54 2.84 -6.30
C ILE A 82 -16.71 1.41 -5.77
N SER A 83 -16.49 0.42 -6.62
CA SER A 83 -16.49 -0.99 -6.21
C SER A 83 -15.40 -1.26 -5.16
N PRO A 84 -15.58 -2.23 -4.25
CA PRO A 84 -14.51 -2.72 -3.36
C PRO A 84 -13.21 -3.03 -4.10
N ILE A 85 -13.31 -3.52 -5.34
CA ILE A 85 -12.19 -3.80 -6.24
C ILE A 85 -11.47 -2.51 -6.67
N GLY A 86 -12.22 -1.44 -6.96
CA GLY A 86 -11.64 -0.14 -7.31
C GLY A 86 -10.92 0.52 -6.13
N LEU A 87 -11.51 0.44 -4.93
CA LEU A 87 -10.87 0.90 -3.69
C LEU A 87 -9.58 0.12 -3.40
N SER A 88 -9.57 -1.17 -3.72
CA SER A 88 -8.40 -2.03 -3.62
C SER A 88 -7.25 -1.62 -4.52
N ILE A 89 -7.54 -1.47 -5.82
CA ILE A 89 -6.56 -1.06 -6.82
C ILE A 89 -6.01 0.34 -6.47
N ALA A 90 -6.88 1.27 -6.07
CA ALA A 90 -6.47 2.61 -5.65
C ALA A 90 -5.53 2.57 -4.42
N GLY A 91 -5.89 1.80 -3.39
CA GLY A 91 -5.06 1.66 -2.19
C GLY A 91 -3.69 1.06 -2.47
N ALA A 92 -3.64 -0.03 -3.25
CA ALA A 92 -2.40 -0.68 -3.66
C ALA A 92 -1.51 0.28 -4.47
N PHE A 93 -2.11 1.01 -5.42
CA PHE A 93 -1.40 1.97 -6.24
C PHE A 93 -0.82 3.13 -5.42
N THR A 94 -1.63 3.77 -4.58
CA THR A 94 -1.17 4.89 -3.73
C THR A 94 -0.07 4.45 -2.78
N HIS A 95 -0.18 3.26 -2.18
CA HIS A 95 0.87 2.74 -1.29
C HIS A 95 2.21 2.59 -2.03
N ASN A 96 2.19 1.96 -3.21
CA ASN A 96 3.38 1.76 -4.03
C ASN A 96 3.99 3.09 -4.50
N MET A 97 3.16 4.07 -4.89
CA MET A 97 3.61 5.40 -5.29
C MET A 97 4.29 6.13 -4.14
N VAL A 98 3.68 6.14 -2.94
CA VAL A 98 4.25 6.82 -1.77
C VAL A 98 5.54 6.13 -1.32
N GLN A 99 5.59 4.80 -1.34
CA GLN A 99 6.78 4.05 -0.98
C GLN A 99 7.96 4.38 -1.93
N ILE A 100 7.73 4.42 -3.25
CA ILE A 100 8.75 4.82 -4.21
C ILE A 100 9.17 6.27 -4.04
N TYR A 101 8.20 7.18 -3.87
CA TYR A 101 8.48 8.60 -3.77
C TYR A 101 9.34 8.91 -2.54
N LEU A 102 9.01 8.31 -1.40
CA LEU A 102 9.81 8.42 -0.19
C LEU A 102 11.17 7.71 -0.34
N ALA A 103 11.25 6.59 -1.06
CA ALA A 103 12.52 5.90 -1.29
C ALA A 103 13.46 6.74 -2.16
N TYR A 104 12.91 7.43 -3.16
CA TYR A 104 13.63 8.40 -3.97
C TYR A 104 14.17 9.55 -3.10
N LEU A 105 13.33 10.15 -2.25
CA LEU A 105 13.73 11.27 -1.39
C LEU A 105 14.77 10.89 -0.32
N MET A 106 14.65 9.72 0.30
CA MET A 106 15.46 9.37 1.48
C MET A 106 16.71 8.54 1.19
N LEU A 107 16.73 7.71 0.14
CA LEU A 107 17.78 6.69 -0.03
C LEU A 107 18.67 6.91 -1.25
N PHE A 108 18.07 7.15 -2.42
CA PHE A 108 18.81 7.01 -3.68
C PHE A 108 18.99 8.32 -4.43
N ASN A 109 18.05 9.26 -4.31
CA ASN A 109 17.98 10.51 -5.09
C ASN A 109 18.24 10.30 -6.60
N HIS A 110 17.95 9.10 -7.11
CA HIS A 110 18.25 8.69 -8.48
C HIS A 110 16.94 8.53 -9.26
N PRO A 111 16.73 9.27 -10.36
CA PRO A 111 15.45 9.29 -11.08
C PRO A 111 15.12 7.95 -11.75
N GLY A 112 16.09 7.06 -11.93
CA GLY A 112 15.88 5.71 -12.47
C GLY A 112 14.90 4.85 -11.67
N ILE A 113 14.59 5.18 -10.41
CA ILE A 113 13.58 4.46 -9.62
C ILE A 113 12.16 4.66 -10.20
N PHE A 114 11.89 5.80 -10.84
CA PHE A 114 10.58 6.08 -11.43
C PHE A 114 10.26 5.17 -12.63
N PHE A 115 11.26 4.52 -13.25
CA PHE A 115 11.02 3.51 -14.28
C PHE A 115 10.27 2.26 -13.75
N LEU A 116 10.24 2.05 -12.43
CA LEU A 116 9.50 0.96 -11.81
C LEU A 116 7.99 1.25 -11.67
N ILE A 117 7.57 2.52 -11.85
CA ILE A 117 6.16 2.93 -11.75
C ILE A 117 5.24 2.10 -12.65
N PRO A 118 5.47 1.97 -13.98
CA PRO A 118 4.58 1.20 -14.84
C PRO A 118 4.45 -0.27 -14.41
N TRP A 119 5.54 -0.89 -13.96
CA TRP A 119 5.52 -2.26 -13.45
C TRP A 119 4.73 -2.39 -12.15
N LEU A 120 4.90 -1.44 -11.23
CA LEU A 120 4.16 -1.42 -9.97
C LEU A 120 2.68 -1.10 -10.19
N ALA A 121 2.36 -0.22 -11.13
CA ALA A 121 0.98 0.08 -11.51
C ALA A 121 0.29 -1.20 -12.02
N PHE A 122 0.95 -1.94 -12.91
CA PHE A 122 0.45 -3.21 -13.42
C PHE A 122 0.25 -4.25 -12.31
N GLY A 123 1.24 -4.40 -11.41
CA GLY A 123 1.13 -5.26 -10.24
C GLY A 123 0.02 -4.83 -9.27
N SER A 124 -0.23 -3.54 -9.12
CA SER A 124 -1.30 -2.99 -8.27
C SER A 124 -2.68 -3.30 -8.83
N VAL A 125 -2.85 -3.27 -10.15
CA VAL A 125 -4.11 -3.64 -10.81
C VAL A 125 -4.38 -5.13 -10.64
N ILE A 126 -3.39 -5.99 -10.86
CA ILE A 126 -3.56 -7.44 -10.72
C ILE A 126 -3.81 -7.81 -9.26
N LEU A 127 -2.92 -7.43 -8.35
CA LEU A 127 -3.02 -7.80 -6.93
C LEU A 127 -4.21 -7.13 -6.25
N GLY A 128 -4.48 -5.86 -6.59
CA GLY A 128 -5.65 -5.14 -6.12
C GLY A 128 -6.95 -5.77 -6.65
N GLY A 129 -6.96 -6.17 -7.92
CA GLY A 129 -8.05 -6.91 -8.55
C GLY A 129 -8.36 -8.23 -7.83
N PHE A 130 -7.34 -9.07 -7.63
CA PHE A 130 -7.45 -10.33 -6.89
C PHE A 130 -7.93 -10.14 -5.46
N SER A 131 -7.35 -9.18 -4.73
CA SER A 131 -7.76 -8.89 -3.34
C SER A 131 -9.21 -8.40 -3.26
N GLY A 132 -9.62 -7.59 -4.23
CA GLY A 132 -11.00 -7.12 -4.34
C GLY A 132 -11.98 -8.24 -4.65
N PHE A 133 -11.61 -9.17 -5.53
CA PHE A 133 -12.42 -10.35 -5.87
C PHE A 133 -12.61 -11.27 -4.66
N ILE A 134 -11.53 -11.60 -3.94
CA ILE A 134 -11.58 -12.45 -2.73
C ILE A 134 -12.48 -11.84 -1.65
N THR A 135 -12.57 -10.51 -1.60
CA THR A 135 -13.40 -9.85 -0.58
C THR A 135 -14.83 -9.58 -1.04
N SER A 136 -15.15 -9.84 -2.32
CA SER A 136 -16.53 -9.77 -2.83
C SER A 136 -17.30 -11.09 -2.71
N GLU A 137 -16.63 -12.18 -2.32
CA GLU A 137 -17.23 -13.45 -1.90
C GLU A 137 -17.40 -13.51 -0.38
#